data_AF-I5BUE0-F1
#
_entry.id   AF-I5BUE0-F1
#
_cell.length_a   1.000
_cell.length_b   1.000
_cell.length_c   1.000
_cell.angle_alpha   90.00
_cell.angle_beta   90.00
_cell.angle_gamma   90.00
#
_symmetry.space_group_name_H-M   'P 1'
#
loop_
_entity.id
_entity.type
_entity.pdbx_description
1 polymer ?
#
loop_
_entity_poly.entity_id
_entity_poly.type
_entity_poly.pdbx_seq_one_letter_code
_entity_poly.pdbx_strand_id
1 'polypeptide(L)'
;MDALKELAENGIAQIITTTHSPSLASLVEVENIRFIYRENGVNKIENGHNDNLDTIANTLGVLPSLQKEPEEVKVFLCLEGPTDIEFFNKVSPLFGIDLVNDNRIVAVSLGGGTLGQWVTNNYLKKLNKQEVHIYDRDVDAKYQPFVDEVNNRGLDHFATLTQKREIENYFHESIVIPSFNTQDGFTIAITIDDHSDIPELIAEARHNQRNPANPWASQPSRYKEKCMGFVKKHLNTRTAGNMTIAVLQQRNAFDEVNNWFEEIKKRLN
;
A
#
# COMPACT_ATOMS: atom_id res chain seq x y z
N MET A 1 -9.73 -15.06 27.17
CA MET A 1 -10.42 -16.16 26.46
C MET A 1 -10.09 -17.50 27.11
N ASP A 2 -8.85 -17.71 27.56
CA ASP A 2 -8.42 -18.98 28.15
C ASP A 2 -9.23 -19.39 29.39
N ALA A 3 -9.55 -18.45 30.28
CA ALA A 3 -10.45 -18.73 31.41
C ALA A 3 -11.86 -19.18 30.99
N LEU A 4 -12.38 -18.71 29.84
CA LEU A 4 -13.69 -19.14 29.33
C LEU A 4 -13.62 -20.52 28.69
N LYS A 5 -12.50 -20.84 28.01
CA LYS A 5 -12.24 -22.18 27.48
C LYS A 5 -12.11 -23.19 28.59
N GLU A 6 -11.35 -22.86 29.64
CA GLU A 6 -11.16 -23.72 30.80
C GLU A 6 -12.48 -24.05 31.50
N LEU A 7 -13.40 -23.07 31.62
CA LEU A 7 -14.75 -23.32 32.15
C LEU A 7 -15.59 -24.24 31.24
N ALA A 8 -15.42 -24.13 29.92
CA ALA A 8 -16.11 -24.96 28.94
C ALA A 8 -15.56 -26.40 28.90
N GLU A 9 -14.23 -26.54 28.89
CA GLU A 9 -13.50 -27.82 28.87
C GLU A 9 -13.73 -28.62 30.16
N ASN A 10 -13.77 -27.94 31.30
CA ASN A 10 -14.07 -28.57 32.59
C ASN A 10 -15.56 -28.90 32.77
N GLY A 11 -16.41 -28.62 31.77
CA GLY A 11 -17.85 -28.93 31.80
C GLY A 11 -18.65 -28.11 32.82
N ILE A 12 -18.07 -27.04 33.36
CA ILE A 12 -18.69 -26.19 34.39
C ILE A 12 -19.77 -25.29 33.77
N ALA A 13 -19.55 -24.82 32.55
CA ALA A 13 -20.49 -23.96 31.84
C ALA A 13 -20.41 -24.16 30.32
N GLN A 14 -21.55 -24.04 29.62
CA GLN A 14 -21.55 -23.88 28.17
C GLN A 14 -21.32 -22.41 27.82
N ILE A 15 -20.28 -22.12 27.04
CA ILE A 15 -19.93 -20.75 26.64
C ILE A 15 -20.31 -20.53 25.18
N ILE A 16 -21.13 -19.52 24.93
CA ILE A 16 -21.47 -19.04 23.58
C ILE A 16 -20.97 -17.60 23.47
N THR A 17 -20.12 -17.34 22.48
CA THR A 17 -19.61 -15.99 22.20
C THR A 17 -19.95 -15.60 20.78
N THR A 18 -20.19 -14.30 20.57
CA THR A 18 -20.32 -13.71 19.23
C THR A 18 -19.20 -12.69 19.07
N THR A 19 -18.59 -12.67 17.90
CA THR A 19 -17.44 -11.79 17.65
C THR A 19 -17.38 -11.41 16.18
N HIS A 20 -17.08 -10.14 15.92
CA HIS A 20 -16.59 -9.68 14.63
C HIS A 20 -15.06 -9.61 14.60
N SER A 21 -14.39 -9.90 15.73
CA SER A 21 -12.94 -9.97 15.83
C SER A 21 -12.45 -11.37 15.40
N PRO A 22 -11.67 -11.45 14.32
CA PRO A 22 -11.12 -12.71 13.85
C PRO A 22 -10.07 -13.30 14.77
N SER A 23 -9.25 -12.45 15.41
CA SER A 23 -8.25 -12.91 16.39
C SER A 23 -8.90 -13.58 17.61
N LEU A 24 -10.16 -13.24 17.90
CA LEU A 24 -10.93 -13.90 18.95
C LEU A 24 -11.56 -15.21 18.45
N ALA A 25 -12.02 -15.23 17.20
CA ALA A 25 -12.57 -16.42 16.55
C ALA A 25 -11.50 -17.51 16.34
N SER A 26 -10.26 -17.12 16.02
CA SER A 26 -9.13 -18.05 15.84
C SER A 26 -8.68 -18.73 17.13
N LEU A 27 -9.19 -18.31 18.29
CA LEU A 27 -8.86 -18.95 19.56
C LEU A 27 -9.69 -20.20 19.80
N VAL A 28 -10.85 -20.38 19.17
CA VAL A 28 -11.66 -21.60 19.36
C VAL A 28 -11.32 -22.62 18.28
N GLU A 29 -11.51 -23.91 18.57
CA GLU A 29 -11.37 -24.97 17.57
C GLU A 29 -12.34 -24.72 16.40
N VAL A 30 -11.91 -25.09 15.19
CA VAL A 30 -12.60 -24.73 13.94
C VAL A 30 -14.02 -25.29 13.91
N GLU A 31 -14.21 -26.50 14.44
CA GLU A 31 -15.47 -27.21 14.53
C GLU A 31 -16.49 -26.51 15.44
N ASN A 32 -16.00 -25.67 16.36
CA ASN A 32 -16.82 -24.89 17.29
C ASN A 32 -17.21 -23.52 16.72
N ILE A 33 -16.70 -23.14 15.55
CA ILE A 33 -17.08 -21.89 14.88
C ILE A 33 -18.44 -22.06 14.20
N ARG A 34 -19.29 -21.04 14.35
CA ARG A 34 -20.54 -20.86 13.59
C ARG A 34 -20.42 -19.57 12.79
N PHE A 35 -20.22 -19.72 11.49
CA PHE A 35 -20.10 -18.60 10.58
C PHE A 35 -21.47 -18.15 10.09
N ILE A 36 -21.84 -16.91 10.38
CA ILE A 36 -23.13 -16.34 10.01
C ILE A 36 -22.87 -15.22 8.98
N TYR A 37 -23.39 -15.39 7.77
CA TYR A 37 -23.21 -14.44 6.68
C TYR A 37 -24.52 -14.20 5.93
N ARG A 38 -24.55 -13.14 5.11
CA ARG A 38 -25.74 -12.78 4.34
C ARG A 38 -25.48 -12.95 2.86
N GLU A 39 -26.31 -13.77 2.20
CA GLU A 39 -26.25 -14.01 0.76
C GLU A 39 -27.65 -13.79 0.16
N ASN A 40 -27.74 -12.98 -0.90
CA ASN A 40 -29.01 -12.65 -1.57
C ASN A 40 -30.12 -12.16 -0.60
N GLY A 41 -29.73 -11.43 0.44
CA GLY A 41 -30.64 -10.90 1.46
C GLY A 41 -31.05 -11.89 2.55
N VAL A 42 -30.64 -13.15 2.47
CA VAL A 42 -30.95 -14.23 3.43
C VAL A 42 -29.74 -14.52 4.32
N ASN A 43 -29.98 -14.72 5.62
CA ASN A 43 -28.92 -15.12 6.56
C ASN A 43 -28.68 -16.63 6.43
N LYS A 44 -27.42 -17.00 6.23
CA LYS A 44 -26.94 -18.39 6.19
C LYS A 44 -26.02 -18.65 7.38
N ILE A 45 -26.00 -19.91 7.81
CA ILE A 45 -25.16 -20.39 8.91
C ILE A 45 -24.38 -21.60 8.40
N GLU A 46 -23.05 -21.56 8.57
CA GLU A 46 -22.16 -22.67 8.26
C GLU A 46 -21.30 -23.03 9.48
N ASN A 47 -20.99 -24.32 9.64
CA ASN A 47 -20.03 -24.75 10.64
C ASN A 47 -18.61 -24.49 10.12
N GLY A 48 -17.69 -24.08 10.98
CA GLY A 48 -16.29 -24.00 10.61
C GLY A 48 -15.73 -25.40 10.28
N HIS A 49 -14.96 -25.48 9.21
CA HIS A 49 -14.11 -26.61 8.84
C HIS A 49 -12.92 -26.09 8.03
N ASN A 50 -11.85 -26.87 7.90
CA ASN A 50 -10.61 -26.39 7.27
C ASN A 50 -10.84 -25.78 5.87
N ASP A 51 -11.74 -26.35 5.06
CA ASP A 51 -12.01 -25.86 3.70
C ASP A 51 -12.75 -24.51 3.63
N ASN A 52 -13.36 -24.02 4.72
CA ASN A 52 -14.06 -22.72 4.73
C ASN A 52 -13.38 -21.64 5.59
N LEU A 53 -12.23 -21.94 6.19
CA LEU A 53 -11.47 -20.99 7.01
C LEU A 53 -11.09 -19.73 6.24
N ASP A 54 -10.68 -19.86 4.99
CA ASP A 54 -10.32 -18.71 4.14
C ASP A 54 -11.55 -17.81 3.89
N THR A 55 -12.72 -18.40 3.68
CA THR A 55 -13.97 -17.65 3.48
C THR A 55 -14.39 -16.91 4.77
N ILE A 56 -14.26 -17.57 5.92
CA ILE A 56 -14.52 -17.00 7.23
C ILE A 56 -13.55 -15.84 7.51
N ALA A 57 -12.24 -16.07 7.29
CA ALA A 57 -11.18 -15.08 7.48
C ALA A 57 -11.42 -13.84 6.60
N ASN A 58 -11.66 -14.04 5.30
CA ASN A 58 -11.96 -12.96 4.35
C ASN A 58 -13.19 -12.16 4.75
N THR A 59 -14.25 -12.82 5.22
CA THR A 59 -15.50 -12.14 5.62
C THR A 59 -15.33 -11.35 6.91
N LEU A 60 -14.52 -11.84 7.85
CA LEU A 60 -14.16 -11.12 9.07
C LEU A 60 -13.13 -10.01 8.84
N GLY A 61 -12.68 -9.80 7.60
CA GLY A 61 -11.73 -8.76 7.23
C GLY A 61 -10.29 -9.09 7.63
N VAL A 62 -9.99 -10.36 7.89
CA VAL A 62 -8.61 -10.86 7.97
C VAL A 62 -8.14 -11.05 6.54
N LEU A 63 -7.13 -10.26 6.15
CA LEU A 63 -6.25 -10.68 5.07
C LEU A 63 -5.75 -12.09 5.43
N PRO A 64 -5.89 -13.11 4.57
CA PRO A 64 -5.38 -14.45 4.85
C PRO A 64 -3.99 -14.30 5.45
N SER A 65 -3.79 -14.84 6.66
CA SER A 65 -2.53 -14.81 7.39
C SER A 65 -1.44 -15.11 6.38
N LEU A 66 -0.56 -14.14 6.09
CA LEU A 66 0.49 -14.22 5.06
C LEU A 66 0.78 -15.67 4.67
N GLN A 67 0.07 -16.21 3.67
CA GLN A 67 0.28 -17.57 3.16
C GLN A 67 1.54 -17.56 2.27
N LYS A 68 2.55 -16.80 2.69
CA LYS A 68 3.86 -16.76 2.10
C LYS A 68 4.76 -17.39 3.15
N GLU A 69 5.07 -18.66 2.98
CA GLU A 69 6.07 -19.32 3.79
C GLU A 69 7.33 -18.43 3.80
N PRO A 70 7.85 -18.01 4.97
CA PRO A 70 8.96 -17.04 5.05
C PRO A 70 10.20 -17.44 4.23
N GLU A 71 10.32 -18.72 3.90
CA GLU A 71 11.39 -19.27 3.06
C GLU A 71 11.28 -18.90 1.58
N GLU A 72 10.06 -18.71 1.06
CA GLU A 72 9.80 -18.31 -0.33
C GLU A 72 10.18 -16.85 -0.60
N VAL A 73 10.08 -16.00 0.41
CA VAL A 73 10.46 -14.58 0.30
C VAL A 73 11.96 -14.46 0.01
N LYS A 74 12.28 -13.76 -1.08
CA LYS A 74 13.64 -13.44 -1.52
C LYS A 74 14.00 -11.97 -1.24
N VAL A 75 13.04 -11.07 -1.44
CA VAL A 75 13.27 -9.62 -1.34
C VAL A 75 12.12 -8.89 -0.65
N PHE A 76 12.47 -7.92 0.19
CA PHE A 76 11.54 -6.93 0.74
C PHE A 76 11.60 -5.65 -0.10
N LEU A 77 10.45 -5.20 -0.60
CA LEU A 77 10.30 -3.91 -1.27
C LEU A 77 9.78 -2.88 -0.27
N CYS A 78 10.66 -2.03 0.22
CA CYS A 78 10.39 -1.05 1.25
C CYS A 78 10.07 0.32 0.63
N LEU A 79 8.84 0.80 0.85
CA LEU A 79 8.30 2.04 0.31
C LEU A 79 7.79 2.93 1.45
N GLU A 80 7.61 4.23 1.22
CA GLU A 80 7.22 5.14 2.30
C GLU A 80 5.78 4.92 2.77
N GLY A 81 4.84 4.79 1.83
CA GLY A 81 3.42 4.79 2.12
C GLY A 81 2.63 3.68 1.43
N PRO A 82 1.38 3.44 1.88
CA PRO A 82 0.48 2.50 1.22
C PRO A 82 0.13 2.93 -0.22
N THR A 83 0.13 4.23 -0.51
CA THR A 83 -0.11 4.76 -1.86
C THR A 83 0.97 4.31 -2.83
N ASP A 84 2.22 4.26 -2.38
CA ASP A 84 3.35 3.91 -3.22
C ASP A 84 3.29 2.42 -3.55
N ILE A 85 2.93 1.58 -2.57
CA ILE A 85 2.66 0.15 -2.81
C ILE A 85 1.60 -0.03 -3.91
N GLU A 86 0.51 0.74 -3.88
CA GLU A 86 -0.53 0.68 -4.92
C GLU A 86 0.02 1.09 -6.30
N PHE A 87 0.85 2.13 -6.36
CA PHE A 87 1.54 2.52 -7.60
C PHE A 87 2.40 1.39 -8.15
N PHE A 88 3.31 0.86 -7.32
CA PHE A 88 4.21 -0.23 -7.70
C PHE A 88 3.44 -1.46 -8.14
N ASN A 89 2.38 -1.84 -7.44
CA ASN A 89 1.50 -2.97 -7.81
C ASN A 89 0.91 -2.77 -9.20
N LYS A 90 0.41 -1.57 -9.54
CA LYS A 90 -0.19 -1.27 -10.85
C LYS A 90 0.83 -1.19 -11.98
N VAL A 91 2.02 -0.67 -11.70
CA VAL A 91 3.05 -0.41 -12.71
C VAL A 91 3.92 -1.64 -12.96
N SER A 92 4.09 -2.52 -11.96
CA SER A 92 4.96 -3.69 -12.05
C SER A 92 4.78 -4.57 -13.29
N PRO A 93 3.55 -4.87 -13.78
CA PRO A 93 3.39 -5.74 -14.94
C PRO A 93 4.02 -5.17 -16.22
N LEU A 94 4.17 -3.83 -16.31
CA LEU A 94 4.84 -3.17 -17.43
C LEU A 94 6.34 -3.53 -17.52
N PHE A 95 6.92 -4.04 -16.42
CA PHE A 95 8.33 -4.39 -16.28
C PHE A 95 8.57 -5.90 -16.12
N GLY A 96 7.54 -6.71 -16.43
CA GLY A 96 7.62 -8.17 -16.44
C GLY A 96 7.60 -8.83 -15.06
N ILE A 97 7.04 -8.15 -14.06
CA ILE A 97 6.92 -8.65 -12.69
C ILE A 97 5.52 -8.37 -12.15
N ASP A 98 4.95 -9.30 -11.40
CA ASP A 98 3.64 -9.13 -10.77
C ASP A 98 3.84 -9.04 -9.26
N LEU A 99 4.01 -7.81 -8.74
CA LEU A 99 4.28 -7.60 -7.32
C LEU A 99 3.14 -8.08 -6.41
N VAL A 100 1.92 -8.17 -6.93
CA VAL A 100 0.75 -8.60 -6.15
C VAL A 100 0.81 -10.10 -5.88
N ASN A 101 1.15 -10.88 -6.91
CA ASN A 101 1.07 -12.34 -6.87
C ASN A 101 2.42 -13.05 -6.74
N ASP A 102 3.56 -12.33 -6.86
CA ASP A 102 4.88 -12.94 -6.66
C ASP A 102 5.15 -13.18 -5.16
N ASN A 103 5.12 -14.45 -4.74
CA ASN A 103 5.37 -14.85 -3.36
C ASN A 103 6.80 -14.59 -2.89
N ARG A 104 7.73 -14.38 -3.81
CA ARG A 104 9.12 -14.07 -3.48
C ARG A 104 9.30 -12.64 -3.00
N ILE A 105 8.28 -11.80 -3.14
CA ILE A 105 8.34 -10.37 -2.87
C ILE A 105 7.33 -9.99 -1.79
N VAL A 106 7.79 -9.22 -0.81
CA VAL A 106 6.93 -8.62 0.20
C VAL A 106 7.13 -7.11 0.16
N ALA A 107 6.08 -6.39 -0.24
CA ALA A 107 6.07 -4.92 -0.17
C ALA A 107 5.73 -4.47 1.26
N VAL A 108 6.51 -3.54 1.80
CA VAL A 108 6.38 -3.02 3.17
C VAL A 108 6.28 -1.50 3.12
N SER A 109 5.22 -0.96 3.74
CA SER A 109 5.07 0.48 3.94
C SER A 109 5.77 0.85 5.25
N LEU A 110 6.85 1.62 5.17
CA LEU A 110 7.65 2.01 6.34
C LEU A 110 7.04 3.15 7.14
N GLY A 111 6.17 3.94 6.51
CA GLY A 111 5.57 5.16 7.05
C GLY A 111 6.58 6.31 7.09
N GLY A 112 6.27 7.45 6.45
CA GLY A 112 7.22 8.58 6.37
C GLY A 112 7.73 9.05 7.74
N GLY A 113 6.89 9.06 8.78
CA GLY A 113 7.31 9.41 10.15
C GLY A 113 8.19 8.37 10.86
N THR A 114 8.18 7.12 10.41
CA THR A 114 8.84 5.97 11.05
C THR A 114 9.95 5.36 10.20
N LEU A 115 10.12 5.79 8.95
CA LEU A 115 11.11 5.29 7.99
C LEU A 115 12.52 5.27 8.58
N GLY A 116 12.94 6.38 9.19
CA GLY A 116 14.26 6.46 9.82
C GLY A 116 14.44 5.41 10.93
N GLN A 117 13.40 5.11 11.71
CA GLN A 117 13.45 4.07 12.74
C GLN A 117 13.53 2.67 12.14
N TRP A 118 12.81 2.41 11.04
CA TRP A 118 12.88 1.14 10.32
C TRP A 118 14.29 0.83 9.85
N VAL A 119 14.93 1.85 9.28
CA VAL A 119 16.31 1.79 8.83
C VAL A 119 17.20 1.62 10.07
N THR A 120 17.29 2.59 10.98
CA THR A 120 18.25 2.56 12.10
C THR A 120 18.14 1.31 12.98
N ASN A 121 16.93 0.82 13.27
CA ASN A 121 16.75 -0.39 14.09
C ASN A 121 16.88 -1.69 13.29
N ASN A 122 16.93 -1.59 11.95
CA ASN A 122 17.05 -2.70 11.01
C ASN A 122 16.11 -3.87 11.35
N TYR A 123 14.81 -3.57 11.43
CA TYR A 123 13.80 -4.53 11.91
C TYR A 123 13.74 -5.82 11.07
N LEU A 124 14.11 -5.76 9.79
CA LEU A 124 14.11 -6.91 8.87
C LEU A 124 15.38 -7.77 8.97
N LYS A 125 16.42 -7.33 9.69
CA LYS A 125 17.73 -8.02 9.80
C LYS A 125 17.63 -9.52 10.10
N LYS A 126 16.72 -9.90 11.01
CA LYS A 126 16.58 -11.30 11.44
C LYS A 126 16.06 -12.23 10.34
N LEU A 127 15.42 -11.67 9.30
CA LEU A 127 14.92 -12.43 8.16
C LEU A 127 16.05 -12.76 7.16
N ASN A 128 17.17 -12.01 7.22
CA ASN A 128 18.37 -12.24 6.41
C ASN A 128 18.06 -12.37 4.91
N LYS A 129 17.21 -11.47 4.40
CA LYS A 129 16.82 -11.36 2.99
C LYS A 129 17.28 -10.01 2.43
N GLN A 130 17.36 -9.93 1.11
CA GLN A 130 17.66 -8.68 0.42
C GLN A 130 16.52 -7.66 0.60
N GLU A 131 16.88 -6.39 0.52
CA GLU A 131 15.95 -5.28 0.70
C GLU A 131 16.16 -4.29 -0.45
N VAL A 132 15.07 -3.83 -1.04
CA VAL A 132 15.01 -2.76 -2.04
C VAL A 132 14.22 -1.62 -1.43
N HIS A 133 14.87 -0.48 -1.20
CA HIS A 133 14.27 0.70 -0.60
C HIS A 133 14.16 1.82 -1.62
N ILE A 134 12.96 2.35 -1.80
CA ILE A 134 12.71 3.47 -2.72
C ILE A 134 11.93 4.51 -1.94
N TYR A 135 12.55 5.67 -1.75
CA TYR A 135 11.99 6.76 -0.96
C TYR A 135 11.79 7.99 -1.82
N ASP A 136 10.81 8.80 -1.45
CA ASP A 136 10.60 10.10 -2.06
C ASP A 136 11.80 11.00 -1.75
N ARG A 137 12.21 11.78 -2.75
CA ARG A 137 13.23 12.80 -2.57
C ARG A 137 12.76 13.91 -1.65
N ASP A 138 11.45 14.15 -1.62
CA ASP A 138 10.86 15.33 -1.00
C ASP A 138 11.54 16.62 -1.51
N VAL A 139 11.39 17.71 -0.76
CA VAL A 139 12.04 19.00 -1.06
C VAL A 139 13.51 19.06 -0.62
N ASP A 140 13.91 18.21 0.33
CA ASP A 140 15.17 18.35 1.07
C ASP A 140 16.04 17.07 1.06
N ALA A 141 15.61 16.00 0.38
CA ALA A 141 16.34 14.73 0.35
C ALA A 141 16.68 14.21 1.76
N LYS A 142 15.81 14.46 2.75
CA LYS A 142 16.08 14.16 4.17
C LYS A 142 16.39 12.68 4.44
N TYR A 143 15.98 11.77 3.56
CA TYR A 143 16.23 10.33 3.70
C TYR A 143 17.54 9.86 3.06
N GLN A 144 18.36 10.73 2.46
CA GLN A 144 19.65 10.35 1.89
C GLN A 144 20.58 9.60 2.88
N PRO A 145 20.72 10.02 4.16
CA PRO A 145 21.55 9.27 5.10
C PRO A 145 21.09 7.82 5.31
N PHE A 146 19.79 7.57 5.23
CA PHE A 146 19.21 6.23 5.36
C PHE A 146 19.41 5.39 4.10
N VAL A 147 19.37 6.02 2.91
CA VAL A 147 19.76 5.38 1.65
C VAL A 147 21.22 4.90 1.71
N ASP A 148 22.12 5.78 2.15
CA ASP A 148 23.53 5.45 2.29
C ASP A 148 23.74 4.35 3.33
N GLU A 149 23.03 4.41 4.45
CA GLU A 149 23.08 3.38 5.48
C GLU A 149 22.66 2.01 4.92
N VAL A 150 21.53 1.92 4.20
CA VAL A 150 21.05 0.67 3.61
C VAL A 150 22.06 0.10 2.61
N ASN A 151 22.56 0.92 1.69
CA ASN A 151 23.51 0.48 0.66
C ASN A 151 24.84 -0.02 1.26
N ASN A 152 25.21 0.44 2.46
CA ASN A 152 26.45 0.04 3.14
C ASN A 152 26.28 -1.16 4.11
N ARG A 153 25.09 -1.75 4.23
CA ARG A 153 24.81 -2.86 5.19
C ARG A 153 25.36 -4.22 4.79
N GLY A 154 25.76 -4.41 3.53
CA GLY A 154 26.07 -5.73 2.97
C GLY A 154 24.81 -6.42 2.43
N LEU A 155 24.89 -7.74 2.21
CA LEU A 155 23.81 -8.57 1.62
C LEU A 155 23.26 -8.10 0.26
N ASP A 156 23.98 -7.21 -0.45
CA ASP A 156 23.55 -6.65 -1.72
C ASP A 156 22.15 -5.99 -1.62
N HIS A 157 21.88 -5.22 -0.55
CA HIS A 157 20.71 -4.35 -0.51
C HIS A 157 20.81 -3.23 -1.56
N PHE A 158 19.66 -2.68 -1.97
CA PHE A 158 19.60 -1.49 -2.82
C PHE A 158 18.69 -0.46 -2.17
N ALA A 159 19.13 0.78 -2.13
CA ALA A 159 18.34 1.92 -1.71
C ALA A 159 18.55 3.11 -2.63
N THR A 160 17.50 3.86 -2.89
CA THR A 160 17.57 5.09 -3.69
C THR A 160 16.49 6.09 -3.27
N LEU A 161 16.76 7.37 -3.53
CA LEU A 161 15.73 8.40 -3.56
C LEU A 161 15.19 8.50 -4.99
N THR A 162 13.91 8.84 -5.13
CA THR A 162 13.36 9.25 -6.42
C THR A 162 14.14 10.45 -6.98
N GLN A 163 14.24 10.58 -8.30
CA GLN A 163 14.85 11.76 -8.92
C GLN A 163 13.90 12.96 -8.86
N LYS A 164 12.60 12.70 -9.00
CA LYS A 164 11.51 13.67 -8.87
C LYS A 164 11.14 13.84 -7.39
N ARG A 165 10.28 14.80 -7.06
CA ARG A 165 9.91 15.10 -5.66
C ARG A 165 9.31 13.89 -4.93
N GLU A 166 8.29 13.27 -5.52
CA GLU A 166 7.55 12.15 -4.93
C GLU A 166 6.96 11.25 -6.02
N ILE A 167 6.42 10.08 -5.65
CA ILE A 167 5.75 9.14 -6.60
C ILE A 167 4.68 9.83 -7.45
N GLU A 168 3.93 10.80 -6.90
CA GLU A 168 2.93 11.55 -7.67
C GLU A 168 3.52 12.32 -8.86
N ASN A 169 4.81 12.68 -8.85
CA ASN A 169 5.46 13.36 -9.97
C ASN A 169 5.77 12.42 -11.16
N TYR A 170 5.55 11.12 -11.04
CA TYR A 170 5.73 10.14 -12.14
C TYR A 170 4.50 10.03 -13.04
N PHE A 171 3.39 10.66 -12.67
CA PHE A 171 2.21 10.75 -13.51
C PHE A 171 2.33 11.89 -14.53
N HIS A 172 1.79 11.67 -15.73
CA HIS A 172 1.71 12.68 -16.79
C HIS A 172 0.28 13.21 -16.94
N GLU A 173 0.14 14.48 -17.32
CA GLU A 173 -1.13 15.18 -17.47
C GLU A 173 -2.10 14.44 -18.40
N SER A 174 -1.57 13.74 -19.42
CA SER A 174 -2.37 12.98 -20.39
C SER A 174 -3.22 11.86 -19.76
N ILE A 175 -2.85 11.36 -18.58
CA ILE A 175 -3.65 10.37 -17.83
C ILE A 175 -4.29 10.96 -16.58
N VAL A 176 -3.68 11.97 -15.95
CA VAL A 176 -4.21 12.63 -14.75
C VAL A 176 -5.49 13.39 -15.07
N ILE A 177 -5.47 14.24 -16.11
CA ILE A 177 -6.61 15.11 -16.44
C ILE A 177 -7.86 14.28 -16.78
N PRO A 178 -7.81 13.26 -17.66
CA PRO A 178 -8.99 12.43 -17.94
C PRO A 178 -9.46 11.61 -16.74
N SER A 179 -8.53 11.13 -15.89
CA SER A 179 -8.86 10.38 -14.68
C SER A 179 -9.68 11.21 -13.69
N PHE A 180 -9.28 12.45 -13.43
CA PHE A 180 -10.04 13.35 -12.57
C PHE A 180 -11.31 13.89 -13.23
N ASN A 181 -11.29 14.13 -14.54
CA ASN A 181 -12.52 14.49 -15.27
C ASN A 181 -13.59 13.40 -15.13
N THR A 182 -13.21 12.13 -15.29
CA THR A 182 -14.11 10.99 -15.10
C THR A 182 -14.62 10.90 -13.66
N GLN A 183 -13.75 11.16 -12.68
CA GLN A 183 -14.08 11.10 -11.26
C GLN A 183 -15.02 12.23 -10.79
N ASP A 184 -14.83 13.44 -11.31
CA ASP A 184 -15.46 14.65 -10.77
C ASP A 184 -16.50 15.29 -11.68
N GLY A 185 -16.55 14.91 -12.97
CA GLY A 185 -17.47 15.46 -13.97
C GLY A 185 -17.05 16.82 -14.56
N PHE A 186 -15.82 17.27 -14.29
CA PHE A 186 -15.27 18.51 -14.85
C PHE A 186 -13.75 18.39 -15.07
N THR A 187 -13.23 19.17 -16.00
CA THR A 187 -11.79 19.19 -16.31
C THR A 187 -11.05 20.14 -15.37
N ILE A 188 -9.94 19.68 -14.80
CA ILE A 188 -8.95 20.53 -14.14
C ILE A 188 -7.84 20.88 -15.13
N ALA A 189 -7.38 22.13 -15.09
CA ALA A 189 -6.20 22.58 -15.82
C ALA A 189 -5.02 22.62 -14.85
N ILE A 190 -4.02 21.78 -15.09
CA ILE A 190 -2.80 21.69 -14.29
C ILE A 190 -1.61 21.53 -15.22
N THR A 191 -0.46 22.02 -14.79
CA THR A 191 0.85 21.72 -15.38
C THR A 191 1.69 21.10 -14.28
N ILE A 192 2.31 19.96 -14.57
CA ILE A 192 3.08 19.15 -13.62
C ILE A 192 4.55 19.31 -13.99
N ASP A 193 5.37 19.72 -13.03
CA ASP A 193 6.84 19.65 -13.14
C ASP A 193 7.43 18.62 -12.15
N ASP A 194 8.75 18.43 -12.21
CA ASP A 194 9.48 17.43 -11.41
C ASP A 194 9.55 17.77 -9.91
N HIS A 195 9.23 19.00 -9.52
CA HIS A 195 9.37 19.53 -8.15
C HIS A 195 8.07 20.05 -7.55
N SER A 196 7.00 20.04 -8.32
CA SER A 196 5.68 20.50 -7.92
C SER A 196 5.06 19.58 -6.87
N ASP A 197 4.32 20.16 -5.94
CA ASP A 197 3.40 19.42 -5.06
C ASP A 197 2.13 19.07 -5.84
N ILE A 198 2.20 17.95 -6.58
CA ILE A 198 1.09 17.47 -7.42
C ILE A 198 -0.18 17.21 -6.60
N PRO A 199 -0.12 16.60 -5.41
CA PRO A 199 -1.27 16.48 -4.53
C PRO A 199 -1.94 17.82 -4.22
N GLU A 200 -1.18 18.84 -3.84
CA GLU A 200 -1.71 20.17 -3.52
C GLU A 200 -2.26 20.89 -4.77
N LEU A 201 -1.51 20.91 -5.88
CA LEU A 201 -1.94 21.54 -7.13
C LEU A 201 -3.29 21.01 -7.61
N ILE A 202 -3.47 19.69 -7.61
CA ILE A 202 -4.72 19.06 -8.01
C ILE A 202 -5.81 19.33 -6.97
N ALA A 203 -5.51 19.23 -5.68
CA ALA A 203 -6.48 19.48 -4.62
C ALA A 203 -7.03 20.91 -4.68
N GLU A 204 -6.15 21.88 -4.88
CA GLU A 204 -6.49 23.29 -5.07
C GLU A 204 -7.36 23.50 -6.32
N ALA A 205 -6.93 23.00 -7.48
CA ALA A 205 -7.69 23.15 -8.73
C ALA A 205 -9.11 22.56 -8.61
N ARG A 206 -9.22 21.38 -7.99
CA ARG A 206 -10.52 20.72 -7.74
C ARG A 206 -11.38 21.49 -6.74
N HIS A 207 -10.78 22.03 -5.68
CA HIS A 207 -11.50 22.78 -4.67
C HIS A 207 -12.07 24.08 -5.24
N ASN A 208 -11.22 24.87 -5.92
CA ASN A 208 -11.60 26.15 -6.50
C ASN A 208 -12.69 25.98 -7.57
N GLN A 209 -12.63 24.90 -8.37
CA GLN A 209 -13.68 24.59 -9.35
C GLN A 209 -15.02 24.23 -8.71
N ARG A 210 -15.01 23.54 -7.56
CA ARG A 210 -16.23 23.13 -6.85
C ARG A 210 -16.82 24.24 -5.98
N ASN A 211 -15.96 25.08 -5.41
CA ASN A 211 -16.32 26.07 -4.39
C ASN A 211 -15.74 27.45 -4.72
N PRO A 212 -16.13 28.08 -5.85
CA PRO A 212 -15.52 29.34 -6.29
C PRO A 212 -15.68 30.49 -5.28
N ALA A 213 -16.69 30.43 -4.42
CA ALA A 213 -16.93 31.43 -3.38
C ALA A 213 -16.02 31.29 -2.14
N ASN A 214 -15.35 30.15 -1.96
CA ASN A 214 -14.51 29.85 -0.80
C ASN A 214 -13.12 29.42 -1.28
N PRO A 215 -12.14 30.34 -1.42
CA PRO A 215 -10.85 30.03 -2.01
C PRO A 215 -10.03 29.01 -1.22
N TRP A 216 -9.24 28.18 -1.91
CA TRP A 216 -8.30 27.22 -1.30
C TRP A 216 -7.42 27.85 -0.22
N ALA A 217 -6.91 29.06 -0.46
CA ALA A 217 -6.06 29.79 0.49
C ALA A 217 -6.71 30.00 1.87
N SER A 218 -8.04 30.11 1.93
CA SER A 218 -8.80 30.30 3.18
C SER A 218 -9.10 28.99 3.93
N GLN A 219 -8.84 27.84 3.32
CA GLN A 219 -9.15 26.55 3.94
C GLN A 219 -8.15 26.18 5.04
N PRO A 220 -8.58 25.55 6.14
CA PRO A 220 -7.69 25.12 7.21
C PRO A 220 -6.77 23.98 6.76
N SER A 221 -5.55 23.90 7.29
CA SER A 221 -4.54 22.90 6.90
C SER A 221 -5.05 21.46 6.93
N ARG A 222 -5.81 21.09 7.98
CA ARG A 222 -6.41 19.75 8.10
C ARG A 222 -7.37 19.40 6.95
N TYR A 223 -8.09 20.39 6.42
CA TYR A 223 -8.94 20.19 5.25
C TYR A 223 -8.10 19.99 3.99
N LYS A 224 -7.06 20.82 3.82
CA LYS A 224 -6.13 20.71 2.69
C LYS A 224 -5.43 19.34 2.66
N GLU A 225 -4.90 18.90 3.80
CA GLU A 225 -4.30 17.56 3.98
C GLU A 225 -5.27 16.45 3.59
N LYS A 226 -6.55 16.54 3.98
CA LYS A 226 -7.56 15.56 3.58
C LYS A 226 -7.80 15.56 2.06
N CYS A 227 -7.84 16.73 1.44
CA CYS A 227 -8.00 16.85 -0.01
C CYS A 227 -6.77 16.31 -0.76
N MET A 228 -5.56 16.62 -0.31
CA MET A 228 -4.31 16.07 -0.85
C MET A 228 -4.25 14.55 -0.68
N GLY A 229 -4.63 14.02 0.49
CA GLY A 229 -4.71 12.58 0.73
C GLY A 229 -5.70 11.87 -0.19
N PHE A 230 -6.84 12.49 -0.50
CA PHE A 230 -7.74 11.98 -1.55
C PHE A 230 -7.05 11.93 -2.91
N VAL A 231 -6.32 12.99 -3.29
CA VAL A 231 -5.61 13.06 -4.58
C VAL A 231 -4.56 11.95 -4.67
N LYS A 232 -3.67 11.82 -3.67
CA LYS A 232 -2.67 10.74 -3.61
C LYS A 232 -3.32 9.37 -3.79
N LYS A 233 -4.40 9.11 -3.03
CA LYS A 233 -5.13 7.86 -3.15
C LYS A 233 -5.69 7.65 -4.56
N HIS A 234 -6.31 8.66 -5.16
CA HIS A 234 -6.89 8.56 -6.50
C HIS A 234 -5.83 8.35 -7.59
N LEU A 235 -4.70 9.05 -7.50
CA LEU A 235 -3.57 8.88 -8.42
C LEU A 235 -3.07 7.43 -8.38
N ASN A 236 -2.70 6.94 -7.21
CA ASN A 236 -2.02 5.65 -7.11
C ASN A 236 -2.95 4.44 -7.24
N THR A 237 -4.25 4.56 -6.92
CA THR A 237 -5.19 3.42 -7.02
C THR A 237 -5.98 3.38 -8.32
N ARG A 238 -6.31 4.54 -8.91
CA ARG A 238 -7.13 4.64 -10.13
C ARG A 238 -6.29 5.05 -11.33
N THR A 239 -5.58 6.16 -11.22
CA THR A 239 -4.84 6.74 -12.34
C THR A 239 -3.66 5.85 -12.74
N ALA A 240 -3.02 5.17 -11.79
CA ALA A 240 -1.91 4.26 -12.04
C ALA A 240 -2.31 3.08 -12.94
N GLY A 241 -3.58 2.69 -12.96
CA GLY A 241 -4.09 1.67 -13.88
C GLY A 241 -4.03 2.06 -15.36
N ASN A 242 -3.85 3.35 -15.66
CA ASN A 242 -3.69 3.87 -17.02
C ASN A 242 -2.21 4.12 -17.38
N MET A 243 -1.26 3.75 -16.51
CA MET A 243 0.16 3.89 -16.79
C MET A 243 0.57 2.96 -17.94
N THR A 244 1.44 3.48 -18.80
CA THR A 244 2.05 2.73 -19.90
C THR A 244 3.51 3.15 -20.03
N ILE A 245 4.31 2.35 -20.72
CA ILE A 245 5.70 2.73 -21.04
C ILE A 245 5.76 4.06 -21.79
N ALA A 246 4.83 4.32 -22.72
CA ALA A 246 4.77 5.58 -23.45
C ALA A 246 4.50 6.78 -22.52
N VAL A 247 3.64 6.62 -21.51
CA VAL A 247 3.38 7.67 -20.50
C VAL A 247 4.63 7.93 -19.66
N LEU A 248 5.33 6.88 -19.22
CA LEU A 248 6.58 7.03 -18.49
C LEU A 248 7.68 7.70 -19.32
N GLN A 249 7.76 7.39 -20.61
CA GLN A 249 8.69 8.05 -21.54
C GLN A 249 8.33 9.52 -21.74
N GLN A 250 7.05 9.86 -21.92
CA GLN A 250 6.58 11.26 -22.00
C GLN A 250 6.94 12.04 -20.72
N ARG A 251 6.91 11.37 -19.57
CA ARG A 251 7.29 11.97 -18.28
C ARG A 251 8.80 11.99 -18.01
N ASN A 252 9.63 11.49 -18.94
CA ASN A 252 11.07 11.29 -18.76
C ASN A 252 11.38 10.49 -17.48
N ALA A 253 10.60 9.44 -17.23
CA ALA A 253 10.66 8.63 -16.02
C ALA A 253 10.95 7.15 -16.30
N PHE A 254 10.90 6.72 -17.56
CA PHE A 254 11.05 5.30 -17.92
C PHE A 254 12.36 4.69 -17.41
N ASP A 255 13.51 5.33 -17.64
CA ASP A 255 14.81 4.76 -17.30
C ASP A 255 14.96 4.52 -15.80
N GLU A 256 14.51 5.48 -14.99
CA GLU A 256 14.55 5.38 -13.53
C GLU A 256 13.61 4.29 -13.01
N VAL A 257 12.34 4.31 -13.45
CA VAL A 257 11.36 3.30 -13.04
C VAL A 257 11.80 1.91 -13.48
N ASN A 258 12.34 1.77 -14.69
CA ASN A 258 12.91 0.53 -15.17
C ASN A 258 14.05 0.05 -14.27
N ASN A 259 14.96 0.96 -13.88
CA ASN A 259 16.05 0.64 -12.97
C ASN A 259 15.54 0.10 -11.62
N TRP A 260 14.49 0.69 -11.04
CA TRP A 260 13.89 0.15 -9.81
C TRP A 260 13.45 -1.32 -9.96
N PHE A 261 12.76 -1.66 -11.06
CA PHE A 261 12.32 -3.03 -11.30
C PHE A 261 13.46 -3.98 -11.67
N GLU A 262 14.50 -3.51 -12.36
CA GLU A 262 15.72 -4.30 -12.57
C GLU A 262 16.43 -4.63 -11.26
N GLU A 263 16.54 -3.67 -10.33
CA GLU A 263 17.13 -3.90 -9.01
C GLU A 263 16.30 -4.86 -8.16
N ILE A 264 14.96 -4.84 -8.27
CA ILE A 264 14.09 -5.86 -7.67
C ILE A 264 14.38 -7.23 -8.28
N LYS A 265 14.36 -7.35 -9.62
CA LYS A 265 14.53 -8.63 -10.31
C LYS A 265 15.90 -9.28 -10.06
N LYS A 266 16.97 -8.49 -9.97
CA LYS A 266 18.33 -8.97 -9.64
C LYS A 266 18.37 -9.74 -8.31
N ARG A 267 17.51 -9.36 -7.36
CA ARG A 267 17.43 -9.93 -5.99
C ARG A 267 16.40 -11.06 -5.85
N LEU A 268 15.82 -11.53 -6.96
CA LEU A 268 14.91 -12.69 -6.97
C LEU A 268 15.61 -14.00 -7.34
N ASN A 269 16.83 -13.92 -7.86
CA ASN A 269 17.58 -15.05 -8.42
C ASN A 269 18.56 -15.64 -7.39
#